data_AF-A0A9D9RF69-F1
#
_entry.id   AF-A0A9D9RF69-F1
#
_cell.length_a   1.000
_cell.length_b   1.000
_cell.length_c   1.000
_cell.angle_alpha   90.00
_cell.angle_beta   90.00
_cell.angle_gamma   90.00
#
_symmetry.space_group_name_H-M   'P 1'
#
loop_
_entity.id
_entity.type
_entity.pdbx_description
1 polymer ?
#
loop_
_entity_poly.entity_id
_entity_poly.type
_entity_poly.pdbx_seq_one_letter_code
_entity_poly.pdbx_strand_id
1 'polypeptide(L)' 'FLIQEGFLQRTPRGREVTYKAYEHLGKQKGQGFGDNPELFR' A
#
# COMPACT_ATOMS: atom_id res chain seq x y z
N PHE A 1 14.46 -2.41 7.34
CA PHE A 1 14.29 -1.35 6.34
C PHE A 1 12.81 -0.96 6.14
N LEU A 2 11.99 -1.64 5.33
CA LEU A 2 10.63 -1.15 4.99
C LEU A 2 9.67 -0.93 6.17
N ILE A 3 9.77 -1.75 7.21
CA ILE A 3 9.00 -1.55 8.46
C ILE A 3 9.53 -0.33 9.24
N GLN A 4 10.85 -0.13 9.26
CA GLN A 4 11.48 1.01 9.94
C GLN A 4 11.20 2.32 9.21
N GLU A 5 11.17 2.29 7.89
CA GLU A 5 10.79 3.43 7.03
C GLU A 5 9.28 3.73 7.09
N GLY A 6 8.48 2.86 7.71
CA GLY A 6 7.03 3.05 7.83
C GLY A 6 6.24 2.75 6.56
N PHE A 7 6.81 2.00 5.61
CA PHE A 7 6.13 1.56 4.39
C PHE A 7 5.30 0.28 4.57
N LEU A 8 5.61 -0.48 5.62
CA LEU A 8 5.00 -1.79 5.88
C LEU A 8 4.71 -1.96 7.37
N GLN A 9 3.55 -2.51 7.69
CA GLN A 9 3.13 -2.78 9.07
C GLN A 9 2.82 -4.27 9.26
N ARG A 10 2.92 -4.74 10.51
CA ARG A 10 2.56 -6.11 10.88
C ARG A 10 1.09 -6.18 11.26
N THR A 11 0.43 -7.24 10.84
CA THR A 11 -0.93 -7.60 11.28
C THR A 11 -0.96 -9.07 11.70
N PRO A 12 -1.99 -9.52 12.45
CA PRO A 12 -2.13 -10.92 12.82
C PRO A 12 -2.18 -11.87 11.61
N ARG A 13 -2.55 -11.36 10.43
CA ARG A 13 -2.64 -12.12 9.16
C ARG A 13 -1.39 -12.01 8.30
N GLY A 14 -0.41 -11.18 8.67
CA GLY A 14 0.83 -11.02 7.93
C GLY A 14 1.33 -9.58 7.91
N ARG A 15 1.49 -9.03 6.71
CA ARG A 15 2.08 -7.71 6.48
C ARG A 15 1.18 -6.91 5.55
N GLU A 16 0.95 -5.66 5.91
CA GLU A 16 0.13 -4.74 5.13
C GLU A 16 0.94 -3.50 4.73
N VAL A 17 0.60 -2.93 3.58
CA VAL A 17 1.21 -1.73 3.02
C VAL A 17 0.57 -0.50 3.66
N THR A 18 1.37 0.45 4.12
CA THR A 18 0.87 1.69 4.73
C THR A 18 0.47 2.71 3.68
N TYR A 19 -0.31 3.71 4.06
CA TYR A 19 -0.67 4.84 3.19
C TYR A 19 0.58 5.55 2.60
N LYS A 20 1.63 5.71 3.41
CA LYS A 20 2.93 6.28 3.00
C LYS A 20 3.55 5.54 1.81
N ALA A 21 3.39 4.22 1.73
CA ALA A 21 3.91 3.44 0.60
C ALA A 21 3.11 3.67 -0.68
N TYR A 22 1.79 3.86 -0.59
CA TYR A 22 0.97 4.24 -1.75
C TYR A 22 1.35 5.61 -2.29
N GLU A 23 1.57 6.59 -1.41
CA GLU A 23 2.04 7.92 -1.80
C GLU A 23 3.44 7.87 -2.45
N HIS A 24 4.37 7.11 -1.84
CA HIS A 24 5.74 6.98 -2.34
C HIS A 24 5.82 6.29 -3.71
N LEU A 25 4.92 5.35 -3.99
CA LEU A 25 4.83 4.71 -5.30
C LEU A 25 4.13 5.59 -6.36
N GLY A 26 3.81 6.84 -6.04
CA GLY A 26 3.12 7.74 -6.96
C GLY A 26 1.72 7.28 -7.31
N LYS A 27 1.13 6.36 -6.53
CA LYS A 27 -0.26 5.93 -6.68
C LYS A 27 -1.19 6.99 -6.08
N GLN A 28 -1.15 8.19 -6.64
CA GLN A 28 -2.16 9.20 -6.43
C GLN A 28 -3.48 8.65 -6.96
N LYS A 29 -4.57 8.87 -6.21
CA LYS A 29 -5.95 8.40 -6.46
C LYS A 29 -6.57 8.74 -7.84
N GLY A 30 -5.82 9.19 -8.83
CA GLY A 30 -6.35 9.60 -10.14
C GLY A 30 -5.48 9.33 -11.35
N GLN A 31 -4.31 8.69 -11.23
CA GLN A 31 -3.45 8.47 -12.39
C GLN A 31 -3.00 7.00 -12.50
N GLY A 32 -3.83 6.21 -13.18
CA GLY A 32 -3.34 5.11 -14.01
C GLY A 32 -3.12 3.74 -13.39
N PHE A 33 -3.71 3.42 -12.24
CA PHE A 33 -3.88 2.01 -11.84
C PHE A 33 -5.30 1.76 -11.31
N GLY A 34 -6.22 1.62 -12.26
CA GLY A 34 -7.41 0.76 -12.21
C GLY A 34 -8.38 0.95 -11.04
N ASP A 35 -9.60 1.36 -11.40
CA ASP A 35 -10.86 0.88 -10.84
C ASP A 35 -10.92 -0.66 -10.80
N ASN A 36 -10.06 -1.30 -10.01
CA ASN A 36 -10.01 -2.75 -9.89
C ASN A 36 -10.27 -3.14 -8.43
N PRO A 37 -11.53 -3.43 -8.07
CA PRO A 37 -11.90 -3.85 -6.72
C PRO A 37 -11.31 -5.22 -6.31
N GLU A 38 -10.64 -5.92 -7.22
CA GLU A 38 -10.04 -7.25 -7.01
C GLU A 38 -8.77 -7.23 -6.14
N LEU A 39 -8.18 -6.07 -5.84
CA LEU A 39 -7.02 -5.97 -4.94
C LEU A 39 -7.33 -6.29 -3.47
N PHE A 40 -8.62 -6.39 -3.12
CA PHE A 40 -9.10 -6.72 -1.77
C PHE A 40 -10.07 -7.90 -1.75
N ARG A 41 -9.97 -8.82 -2.71
CA ARG A 41 -10.63 -10.13 -2.63
C ARG A 41 -9.68 -11.21 -2.12
#